data_AF-A0A659UCG6-F1
#
_entry.id   AF-A0A659UCG6-F1
#
_cell.length_a   1.000
_cell.length_b   1.000
_cell.length_c   1.000
_cell.angle_alpha   90.00
_cell.angle_beta   90.00
_cell.angle_gamma   90.00
#
_symmetry.space_group_name_H-M   'P 1'
#
loop_
_entity.id
_entity.type
_entity.pdbx_description
1 polymer ?
#
loop_
_entity_poly.entity_id
_entity_poly.type
_entity_poly.pdbx_seq_one_letter_code
_entity_poly.pdbx_strand_id
1 'polypeptide(L)'
;LEILPMTIGGLIAGIIVALGAGAVSRFTIQREDASMAAFYLISLAIGVLMVSIRGSSVDLMHVLFGTVLALNDKALTLIGGIVAVTLVSLAIFWRALVAECLD
;
A
#
# COMPACT_ATOMS: atom_id res chain seq x y z
N LEU A 1 -18.39 8.47 5.88
CA LEU A 1 -17.04 8.31 5.29
C LEU A 1 -17.03 8.96 3.92
N GLU A 2 -16.38 10.11 3.78
CA GLU A 2 -16.09 10.65 2.45
C GLU A 2 -14.91 9.87 1.88
N ILE A 3 -15.17 9.12 0.81
CA ILE A 3 -14.19 8.28 0.11
C ILE A 3 -13.05 9.10 -0.52
N LEU A 4 -13.33 10.33 -0.96
CA LEU A 4 -12.35 11.22 -1.59
C LEU A 4 -11.14 11.59 -0.70
N PRO A 5 -11.33 12.15 0.51
CA PRO A 5 -10.20 12.55 1.36
C PRO A 5 -9.34 11.35 1.79
N MET A 6 -9.93 10.17 1.98
CA MET A 6 -9.19 8.95 2.34
C MET A 6 -8.34 8.44 1.15
N THR A 7 -8.89 8.42 -0.07
CA THR A 7 -8.14 8.01 -1.27
C THR A 7 -7.01 8.99 -1.61
N ILE A 8 -7.25 10.30 -1.50
CA ILE A 8 -6.24 11.32 -1.77
C ILE A 8 -5.10 11.22 -0.75
N GLY A 9 -5.42 11.07 0.54
CA GLY A 9 -4.41 10.90 1.59
C GLY A 9 -3.53 9.67 1.37
N GLY A 10 -4.15 8.53 1.02
CA GLY A 10 -3.43 7.29 0.71
C GLY A 10 -2.52 7.41 -0.52
N LEU A 11 -2.99 8.10 -1.57
CA LEU A 11 -2.21 8.30 -2.80
C LEU A 11 -1.01 9.21 -2.57
N ILE A 12 -1.19 10.33 -1.84
CA ILE A 12 -0.09 11.24 -1.49
C ILE A 12 0.94 10.53 -0.60
N ALA A 13 0.49 9.79 0.42
CA ALA A 13 1.37 9.02 1.27
C ALA A 13 2.15 7.98 0.45
N GLY A 14 1.48 7.22 -0.42
CA GLY A 14 2.12 6.24 -1.29
C GLY A 14 3.20 6.83 -2.19
N ILE A 15 2.96 8.00 -2.79
CA ILE A 15 3.95 8.70 -3.64
C ILE A 15 5.16 9.13 -2.81
N ILE A 16 4.97 9.72 -1.63
CA ILE A 16 6.06 10.15 -0.75
C ILE A 16 6.96 8.97 -0.39
N VAL A 17 6.36 7.82 -0.09
CA VAL A 17 7.07 6.59 0.27
C VAL A 17 7.83 6.01 -0.91
N ALA A 18 7.19 5.92 -2.08
CA ALA A 18 7.82 5.43 -3.29
C ALA A 18 9.04 6.29 -3.69
N LEU A 19 8.93 7.62 -3.59
CA LEU A 19 10.03 8.54 -3.86
C LEU A 19 11.15 8.41 -2.82
N GLY A 20 10.82 8.27 -1.53
CA GLY A 20 11.79 8.05 -0.47
C GLY A 20 12.55 6.73 -0.64
N ALA A 21 11.83 5.64 -0.94
CA ALA A 21 12.40 4.33 -1.21
C ALA A 21 13.34 4.36 -2.41
N GLY A 22 12.91 4.95 -3.54
CA GLY A 22 13.73 5.08 -4.74
C GLY A 22 14.98 5.95 -4.54
N ALA A 23 14.86 7.05 -3.78
CA ALA A 23 16.00 7.91 -3.47
C ALA A 23 17.05 7.17 -2.63
N VAL A 24 16.64 6.43 -1.60
CA VAL A 24 17.59 5.73 -0.72
C VAL A 24 18.15 4.45 -1.34
N SER A 25 17.38 3.77 -2.20
CA SER A 25 17.88 2.68 -3.03
C SER A 25 19.11 3.10 -3.85
N ARG A 26 19.10 4.34 -4.37
CA ARG A 26 20.20 4.88 -5.18
C ARG A 26 21.49 5.17 -4.39
N PHE A 27 21.40 5.32 -3.06
CA PHE A 27 22.55 5.63 -2.20
C PHE A 27 23.17 4.40 -1.51
N THR A 28 22.54 3.22 -1.58
CA THR A 28 22.99 2.02 -0.85
C THR A 28 23.37 0.90 -1.82
N ILE A 29 24.44 0.15 -1.53
CA ILE A 29 24.92 -1.04 -2.29
C ILE A 29 23.97 -2.27 -2.15
N GLN A 30 22.78 -2.09 -1.56
CA GLN A 30 21.82 -3.16 -1.34
C GLN A 30 20.99 -3.40 -2.61
N ARG A 31 20.64 -4.66 -2.90
CA ARG A 31 19.67 -5.03 -3.95
C ARG A 31 18.43 -4.13 -3.86
N GLU A 32 18.00 -3.60 -5.00
CA GLU A 32 16.90 -2.64 -5.14
C GLU A 32 15.59 -3.14 -4.49
N ASP A 33 15.38 -4.46 -4.46
CA ASP A 33 14.21 -5.10 -3.85
C ASP A 33 14.20 -4.98 -2.31
N ALA A 34 15.37 -5.06 -1.68
CA ALA A 34 15.52 -5.06 -0.23
C ALA A 34 15.36 -3.64 0.35
N SER A 35 15.87 -2.63 -0.37
CA SER A 35 15.71 -1.23 0.00
C SER A 35 14.25 -0.78 -0.15
N MET A 36 13.55 -1.23 -1.21
CA MET A 36 12.11 -0.98 -1.40
C MET A 36 11.27 -1.56 -0.25
N ALA A 37 11.48 -2.84 0.09
CA ALA A 37 10.75 -3.49 1.17
C ALA A 37 10.99 -2.83 2.54
N ALA A 38 12.25 -2.49 2.86
CA ALA A 38 12.59 -1.84 4.12
C ALA A 38 11.92 -0.45 4.25
N PHE A 39 11.96 0.37 3.19
CA PHE A 39 11.32 1.68 3.19
C PHE A 39 9.80 1.61 3.30
N TYR A 40 9.18 0.66 2.60
CA TYR A 40 7.76 0.42 2.69
C TYR A 40 7.35 0.06 4.13
N LEU A 41 8.07 -0.85 4.79
CA LEU A 41 7.80 -1.25 6.17
C LEU A 41 8.01 -0.09 7.16
N ILE A 42 9.07 0.72 6.99
CA ILE A 42 9.34 1.89 7.84
C ILE A 42 8.22 2.92 7.69
N SER A 43 7.78 3.21 6.48
CA SER A 43 6.68 4.17 6.28
C SER A 43 5.37 3.67 6.88
N LEU A 44 5.05 2.39 6.68
CA LEU A 44 3.85 1.80 7.24
C LEU A 44 3.87 1.85 8.77
N ALA A 45 5.02 1.55 9.39
CA ALA A 45 5.20 1.67 10.83
C ALA A 45 5.00 3.11 11.34
N ILE A 46 5.53 4.11 10.62
CA ILE A 46 5.34 5.53 10.95
C ILE A 46 3.86 5.94 10.82
N GLY A 47 3.18 5.50 9.76
CA GLY A 47 1.76 5.77 9.55
C GLY A 47 0.89 5.19 10.66
N VAL A 48 1.12 3.92 11.02
CA VAL A 48 0.42 3.25 12.12
C VAL A 48 0.71 3.93 13.46
N LEU A 49 1.95 4.33 13.72
CA LEU A 49 2.33 5.06 14.93
C LEU A 49 1.62 6.42 15.04
N MET A 50 1.57 7.20 13.95
CA MET A 50 0.84 8.48 13.91
C MET A 50 -0.65 8.30 14.22
N VAL A 51 -1.28 7.27 13.64
CA VAL A 51 -2.70 6.96 13.90
C VAL A 51 -2.89 6.50 15.35
N SER A 52 -1.96 5.71 15.89
CA SER A 52 -1.99 5.23 17.28
C SER A 52 -1.92 6.35 18.32
N ILE A 53 -1.19 7.44 18.04
CA ILE A 53 -1.01 8.56 18.98
C ILE A 53 -2.24 9.50 19.00
N ARG A 54 -3.07 9.51 17.93
CA ARG A 54 -4.18 10.46 17.76
C ARG A 54 -5.43 10.15 18.61
N GLY A 55 -5.43 9.08 19.41
CA GLY A 55 -6.35 8.94 20.56
C GLY A 55 -7.77 8.48 20.25
N SER A 56 -7.94 7.22 19.82
CA SER A 56 -9.12 6.42 20.19
C SER A 56 -8.79 4.93 20.08
N SER A 57 -8.41 4.31 21.19
CA SER A 57 -8.14 2.86 21.27
C SER A 57 -9.35 1.99 20.91
N VAL A 58 -10.56 2.59 20.79
CA VAL A 58 -11.80 1.92 20.37
C VAL A 58 -11.90 1.79 18.84
N ASP A 59 -11.25 2.69 18.09
CA ASP A 59 -11.32 2.74 16.62
C ASP A 59 -10.22 1.90 15.95
N LEU A 60 -9.02 1.80 16.58
CA LEU A 60 -7.92 0.99 16.05
C LEU A 60 -8.28 -0.49 15.90
N MET A 61 -8.98 -1.09 16.88
CA MET A 61 -9.40 -2.49 16.79
C MET A 61 -10.41 -2.70 15.65
N HIS A 62 -11.35 -1.75 15.42
CA HIS A 62 -12.35 -1.87 14.35
C HIS A 62 -11.79 -1.53 12.95
N VAL A 63 -10.75 -0.71 12.86
CA VAL A 63 -10.03 -0.43 11.61
C VAL A 63 -9.05 -1.55 11.26
N LEU A 64 -8.40 -2.16 12.26
CA LEU A 64 -7.37 -3.18 12.07
C LEU A 64 -7.94 -4.61 11.93
N PHE A 65 -9.06 -4.93 12.60
CA PHE A 65 -9.82 -6.17 12.39
C PHE A 65 -10.96 -6.01 11.37
N GLY A 66 -11.30 -4.78 11.02
CA GLY A 66 -12.33 -4.45 10.03
C GLY A 66 -13.75 -4.64 10.56
N THR A 67 -14.57 -3.60 10.40
CA THR A 67 -16.03 -3.77 10.36
C THR A 67 -16.42 -4.08 8.92
N VAL A 68 -16.53 -5.36 8.57
CA VAL A 68 -17.03 -5.78 7.24
C VAL A 68 -18.39 -5.12 6.92
N LEU A 69 -19.16 -4.80 7.97
CA LEU A 69 -20.44 -4.08 7.89
C LEU A 69 -20.34 -2.60 7.50
N ALA A 70 -19.17 -1.96 7.65
CA ALA A 70 -18.97 -0.53 7.32
C ALA A 70 -18.43 -0.31 5.90
N LEU A 71 -18.08 -1.39 5.18
CA LEU A 71 -17.73 -1.29 3.76
C LEU A 71 -18.97 -0.98 2.93
N ASN A 72 -19.00 0.25 2.42
CA ASN A 72 -20.05 0.72 1.52
C ASN A 72 -19.87 0.10 0.11
N ASP A 73 -20.96 -0.14 -0.62
CA ASP A 73 -20.94 -0.77 -1.96
C ASP A 73 -19.98 -0.08 -2.93
N LYS A 74 -19.88 1.26 -2.84
CA LYS A 74 -18.96 2.06 -3.66
C LYS A 74 -17.48 1.73 -3.40
N ALA A 75 -17.10 1.50 -2.15
CA ALA A 75 -15.73 1.12 -1.80
C ALA A 75 -15.42 -0.31 -2.28
N LEU A 76 -16.38 -1.21 -2.14
CA LEU A 76 -16.26 -2.60 -2.61
C LEU A 76 -16.05 -2.66 -4.13
N THR A 77 -16.81 -1.85 -4.89
CA THR A 77 -16.68 -1.78 -6.35
C THR A 77 -15.31 -1.24 -6.77
N LEU A 78 -14.80 -0.21 -6.07
CA LEU A 78 -13.48 0.36 -6.34
C LEU A 78 -12.36 -0.66 -6.07
N ILE A 79 -12.40 -1.33 -4.91
CA ILE A 79 -11.43 -2.35 -4.54
C ILE A 79 -11.48 -3.52 -5.53
N GLY A 80 -12.68 -3.99 -5.89
CA GLY A 80 -12.86 -5.03 -6.90
C GLY A 80 -12.26 -4.65 -8.26
N GLY A 81 -12.43 -3.41 -8.70
CA GLY A 81 -11.81 -2.89 -9.91
C GLY A 81 -10.28 -2.90 -9.85
N ILE A 82 -9.69 -2.45 -8.74
CA ILE A 82 -8.23 -2.44 -8.54
C ILE A 82 -7.70 -3.89 -8.56
N VAL A 83 -8.37 -4.82 -7.89
CA VAL A 83 -7.99 -6.24 -7.86
C VAL A 83 -8.07 -6.86 -9.25
N ALA A 84 -9.16 -6.62 -9.99
CA ALA A 84 -9.31 -7.14 -11.35
C ALA A 84 -8.23 -6.60 -12.29
N VAL A 85 -7.96 -5.28 -12.25
CA VAL A 85 -6.90 -4.65 -13.05
C VAL A 85 -5.52 -5.22 -12.69
N THR A 86 -5.24 -5.40 -11.39
CA THR A 86 -3.98 -5.98 -10.93
C THR A 86 -3.80 -7.42 -11.40
N LEU A 87 -4.84 -8.26 -11.28
CA LEU A 87 -4.80 -9.65 -11.73
C LEU A 87 -4.67 -9.75 -13.25
N VAL A 88 -5.38 -8.91 -14.01
CA VAL A 88 -5.25 -8.86 -15.48
C VAL A 88 -3.85 -8.43 -15.89
N SER A 89 -3.29 -7.41 -15.23
CA SER A 89 -1.91 -6.98 -15.45
C SER A 89 -0.94 -8.13 -15.17
N LEU A 90 -1.06 -8.79 -14.03
CA LEU A 90 -0.22 -9.92 -13.66
C LEU A 90 -0.35 -11.10 -14.65
N ALA A 91 -1.55 -11.38 -15.14
CA ALA A 91 -1.78 -12.41 -16.14
C ALA A 91 -1.11 -12.08 -17.50
N ILE A 92 -1.10 -10.81 -17.91
CA ILE A 92 -0.43 -10.35 -19.13
C ILE A 92 1.10 -10.42 -18.95
N PHE A 93 1.62 -9.95 -17.82
CA PHE A 93 3.06 -9.89 -17.53
C PHE A 93 3.64 -11.23 -17.01
N TRP A 94 2.82 -12.28 -16.85
CA TRP A 94 3.25 -13.58 -16.37
C TRP A 94 4.47 -14.12 -17.12
N ARG A 95 4.50 -13.98 -18.45
CA ARG A 95 5.64 -14.43 -19.27
C ARG A 95 6.91 -13.62 -19.03
N ALA A 96 6.79 -12.33 -18.74
CA ALA A 96 7.94 -11.47 -18.44
C ALA A 96 8.49 -11.73 -17.03
N LEU A 97 7.61 -11.92 -16.03
CA LEU A 97 8.02 -12.29 -14.67
C LEU A 97 8.76 -13.62 -14.63
N VAL A 98 8.29 -14.64 -15.37
CA VAL A 98 8.97 -15.94 -15.42
C VAL A 98 10.34 -15.82 -16.09
N ALA A 99 10.52 -14.92 -17.06
CA ALA A 99 11.81 -14.68 -17.69
C ALA A 99 12.82 -14.03 -16.74
N GLU A 100 12.38 -13.05 -15.93
CA GLU A 100 13.20 -12.41 -14.88
C GLU A 100 13.57 -13.37 -13.74
N CYS A 101 12.67 -14.28 -13.32
CA CYS A 101 12.99 -15.26 -12.26
C CYS A 101 13.96 -16.38 -12.70
N LEU A 102 14.27 -16.47 -14.00
CA LEU A 102 15.23 -17.42 -14.57
C LEU A 102 16.63 -16.81 -14.78
N ASP A 103 16.81 -15.52 -14.49
CA ASP A 103 18.10 -14.80 -14.41
C ASP A 103 18.58 -14.67 -12.95
#